data_AF-A0A4V2SMD4-F1
#
_entry.id   AF-A0A4V2SMD4-F1
#
_cell.length_a   1.000
_cell.length_b   1.000
_cell.length_c   1.000
_cell.angle_alpha   90.00
_cell.angle_beta   90.00
_cell.angle_gamma   90.00
#
_symmetry.space_group_name_H-M   'P 1'
#
loop_
_entity.id
_entity.type
_entity.pdbx_description
1 polymer ?
#
loop_
_entity_poly.entity_id
_entity_poly.type
_entity_poly.pdbx_seq_one_letter_code
_entity_poly.pdbx_strand_id
1 'polypeptide(L)'
;MRGTIYVFMSFLLLTFIGCNDNETLVEENNDSVELSFLQSLENISNTASKSATGFVIHETDLMAGQHHVAGTVTVSIDKINVTVTYTTNDNWVLNETHLYAGDKDLIPVTKKGNPKIGKFPFKAEHDGVNEFSYVIPIAELKGAKCFTIAAHAVVTSVCSDSPTGPLPDGPIGTLPGGSARGTSAKGKDGKTKPVDNDSNECSRTETAWGAGTEFEGRSWAMYISFCDNPGGGGGGATTN
;
A
#
# COMPACT_ATOMS: atom_id res chain seq x y z
N MET A 1 -2.07 59.77 50.32
CA MET A 1 -2.37 60.82 49.31
C MET A 1 -1.92 60.27 47.97
N ARG A 2 -2.63 60.19 46.85
CA ARG A 2 -3.96 60.53 46.30
C ARG A 2 -3.91 59.83 44.90
N GLY A 3 -4.90 59.24 44.27
CA GLY A 3 -6.31 59.00 44.53
C GLY A 3 -6.84 58.12 43.38
N THR A 4 -7.82 57.28 43.69
CA THR A 4 -8.69 56.53 42.78
C THR A 4 -9.55 57.46 41.91
N ILE A 5 -9.91 57.05 40.68
CA ILE A 5 -11.25 57.26 40.09
C ILE A 5 -11.41 56.38 38.83
N TYR A 6 -12.44 55.53 38.86
CA TYR A 6 -13.07 54.89 37.71
C TYR A 6 -14.37 55.66 37.39
N VAL A 7 -14.93 55.34 36.22
CA VAL A 7 -16.30 55.64 35.70
C VAL A 7 -16.38 56.88 34.80
N PHE A 8 -16.61 56.67 33.50
CA PHE A 8 -17.92 56.90 32.87
C PHE A 8 -17.95 56.35 31.43
N MET A 9 -18.88 55.41 31.22
CA MET A 9 -19.49 55.07 29.94
C MET A 9 -19.98 56.33 29.22
N SER A 10 -19.69 56.47 27.93
CA SER A 10 -20.67 57.03 27.00
C SER A 10 -20.58 56.31 25.66
N PHE A 11 -21.63 55.51 25.43
CA PHE A 11 -22.14 55.17 24.11
C PHE A 11 -22.08 56.38 23.17
N LEU A 12 -21.49 56.20 22.00
CA LEU A 12 -22.05 56.79 20.78
C LEU A 12 -22.03 55.72 19.70
N LEU A 13 -23.20 55.10 19.50
CA LEU A 13 -23.53 54.43 18.25
C LEU A 13 -23.39 55.44 17.12
N LEU A 14 -22.60 55.10 16.11
CA LEU A 14 -22.89 55.51 14.74
C LEU A 14 -22.82 54.25 13.87
N THR A 15 -23.98 53.65 13.67
CA THR A 15 -24.26 52.81 12.51
C THR A 15 -24.48 53.70 11.31
N PHE A 16 -23.72 53.51 10.24
CA PHE A 16 -24.18 53.79 8.89
C PHE A 16 -23.77 52.62 7.98
N ILE A 17 -24.74 52.23 7.15
CA ILE A 17 -24.78 51.07 6.24
C ILE A 17 -24.35 51.52 4.83
N GLY A 18 -23.67 50.65 4.08
CA GLY A 18 -23.57 50.61 2.60
C GLY A 18 -22.38 51.37 1.97
N CYS A 19 -21.73 50.94 0.88
CA CYS A 19 -22.09 50.02 -0.22
C CYS A 19 -20.89 49.16 -0.69
N ASN A 20 -21.23 48.04 -1.34
CA ASN A 20 -20.36 47.12 -2.09
C ASN A 20 -20.32 47.55 -3.57
N ASP A 21 -19.19 47.28 -4.27
CA ASP A 21 -18.99 47.04 -5.72
C ASP A 21 -17.45 47.10 -5.94
N ASN A 22 -16.75 45.97 -5.87
CA ASN A 22 -16.28 45.11 -6.96
C ASN A 22 -15.31 45.77 -7.98
N GLU A 23 -14.23 45.03 -8.24
CA GLU A 23 -13.25 45.10 -9.35
C GLU A 23 -12.74 46.44 -9.87
N THR A 24 -11.42 46.66 -9.69
CA THR A 24 -10.59 47.22 -10.76
C THR A 24 -9.43 46.28 -11.04
N LEU A 25 -9.48 45.70 -12.24
CA LEU A 25 -8.40 45.04 -12.93
C LEU A 25 -7.42 46.10 -13.48
N VAL A 26 -6.13 45.79 -13.32
CA VAL A 26 -5.02 45.78 -14.30
C VAL A 26 -4.93 47.00 -15.24
N GLU A 27 -3.79 47.69 -15.30
CA GLU A 27 -2.76 47.53 -16.35
C GLU A 27 -1.64 48.57 -16.05
N GLU A 28 -0.34 48.42 -16.32
CA GLU A 28 0.39 47.74 -17.40
C GLU A 28 1.90 48.01 -17.11
N ASN A 29 2.89 47.14 -17.32
CA ASN A 29 3.46 46.83 -18.63
C ASN A 29 4.64 45.82 -18.56
N ASN A 30 4.44 44.70 -19.25
CA ASN A 30 5.39 43.93 -20.08
C ASN A 30 6.72 43.40 -19.51
N ASP A 31 6.68 42.13 -19.09
CA ASP A 31 7.64 41.11 -19.54
C ASP A 31 6.86 39.83 -19.93
N SER A 32 6.76 39.59 -21.23
CA SER A 32 5.79 38.74 -21.91
C SER A 32 6.27 37.30 -22.18
N VAL A 33 7.11 36.75 -21.30
CA VAL A 33 7.68 35.39 -21.48
C VAL A 33 7.25 34.40 -20.37
N GLU A 34 6.67 34.88 -19.27
CA GLU A 34 6.38 34.03 -18.10
C GLU A 34 4.91 33.57 -17.99
N LEU A 35 3.99 34.12 -18.78
CA LEU A 35 2.55 33.80 -18.70
C LEU A 35 2.04 32.82 -19.75
N SER A 36 2.72 32.68 -20.89
CA SER A 36 2.40 31.64 -21.88
C SER A 36 2.87 30.25 -21.41
N PHE A 37 3.90 30.20 -20.56
CA PHE A 37 4.35 28.95 -19.95
C PHE A 37 3.33 28.45 -18.92
N LEU A 38 2.75 29.32 -18.11
CA LEU A 38 1.74 28.95 -17.12
C LEU A 38 0.41 28.54 -17.75
N GLN A 39 -0.01 29.17 -18.85
CA GLN A 39 -1.20 28.73 -19.60
C GLN A 39 -0.98 27.38 -20.31
N SER A 40 0.26 27.10 -20.72
CA SER A 40 0.64 25.79 -21.27
C SER A 40 0.67 24.68 -20.21
N LEU A 41 0.74 25.02 -18.91
CA LEU A 41 0.64 24.03 -17.84
C LEU A 41 -0.82 23.70 -17.47
N GLU A 42 -1.78 24.61 -17.68
CA GLU A 42 -3.20 24.31 -17.52
C GLU A 42 -3.75 23.39 -18.61
N ASN A 43 -3.25 23.48 -19.84
CA ASN A 43 -3.64 22.53 -20.90
C ASN A 43 -2.98 21.15 -20.78
N ILE A 44 -2.05 20.96 -19.83
CA ILE A 44 -1.57 19.63 -19.40
C ILE A 44 -2.49 19.05 -18.30
N SER A 45 -3.45 19.83 -17.77
CA SER A 45 -4.48 19.35 -16.83
C SER A 45 -5.41 18.30 -17.44
N ASN A 46 -5.52 18.24 -18.78
CA ASN A 46 -6.20 17.12 -19.44
C ASN A 46 -5.33 15.85 -19.57
N THR A 47 -4.17 15.80 -18.90
CA THR A 47 -3.39 14.55 -18.72
C THR A 47 -2.73 14.39 -17.33
N ALA A 48 -2.76 15.37 -16.42
CA ALA A 48 -2.27 15.16 -15.05
C ALA A 48 -2.99 16.02 -13.99
N SER A 49 -4.15 15.54 -13.53
CA SER A 49 -4.73 15.96 -12.26
C SER A 49 -3.80 15.51 -11.12
N LYS A 50 -3.05 16.45 -10.54
CA LYS A 50 -2.17 16.19 -9.40
C LYS A 50 -2.02 17.46 -8.56
N SER A 51 -2.76 17.56 -7.46
CA SER A 51 -2.30 18.20 -6.20
C SER A 51 -3.45 18.32 -5.19
N ALA A 52 -3.79 17.20 -4.54
CA ALA A 52 -4.35 17.13 -3.17
C ALA A 52 -4.35 15.68 -2.65
N THR A 53 -4.37 14.70 -3.56
CA THR A 53 -4.26 13.27 -3.28
C THR A 53 -2.94 12.75 -3.88
N GLY A 54 -2.26 11.83 -3.20
CA GLY A 54 -0.99 11.26 -3.67
C GLY A 54 -1.08 10.64 -5.08
N PHE A 55 0.07 10.53 -5.74
CA PHE A 55 0.19 9.93 -7.07
C PHE A 55 0.85 8.56 -6.98
N VAL A 56 0.25 7.54 -7.60
CA VAL A 56 0.84 6.21 -7.72
C VAL A 56 2.05 6.27 -8.64
N ILE A 57 3.23 5.99 -8.10
CA ILE A 57 4.49 5.99 -8.86
C ILE A 57 4.87 4.58 -9.32
N HIS A 58 4.29 3.56 -8.70
CA HIS A 58 4.57 2.18 -9.03
C HIS A 58 3.48 1.25 -8.52
N GLU A 59 3.25 0.19 -9.26
CA GLU A 59 2.37 -0.91 -8.89
C GLU A 59 3.02 -2.19 -9.40
N THR A 60 2.97 -3.24 -8.60
CA THR A 60 3.55 -4.54 -8.91
C THR A 60 2.76 -5.65 -8.26
N ASP A 61 2.95 -6.88 -8.75
CA ASP A 61 2.29 -8.06 -8.19
C ASP A 61 2.82 -8.39 -6.79
N LEU A 62 1.93 -8.78 -5.89
CA LEU A 62 2.29 -9.43 -4.63
C LEU A 62 2.38 -10.95 -4.89
N MET A 63 3.60 -11.43 -5.11
CA MET A 63 3.87 -12.81 -5.53
C MET A 63 3.98 -13.74 -4.32
N ALA A 64 2.99 -14.60 -4.10
CA ALA A 64 3.00 -15.67 -3.11
C ALA A 64 3.68 -16.93 -3.66
N GLY A 65 4.50 -17.57 -2.82
CA GLY A 65 5.11 -18.86 -3.13
C GLY A 65 5.97 -18.88 -4.41
N GLN A 66 6.45 -17.71 -4.88
CA GLN A 66 7.17 -17.47 -6.15
C GLN A 66 6.33 -17.55 -7.43
N HIS A 67 5.11 -18.09 -7.40
CA HIS A 67 4.39 -18.48 -8.61
C HIS A 67 2.90 -18.08 -8.63
N HIS A 68 2.37 -17.52 -7.55
CA HIS A 68 0.98 -17.14 -7.45
C HIS A 68 0.84 -15.64 -7.22
N VAL A 69 0.03 -14.97 -8.02
CA VAL A 69 -0.33 -13.57 -7.78
C VAL A 69 -1.39 -13.54 -6.69
N ALA A 70 -0.99 -13.20 -5.46
CA ALA A 70 -1.89 -13.08 -4.32
C ALA A 70 -2.56 -11.70 -4.23
N GLY A 71 -2.07 -10.73 -4.98
CA GLY A 71 -2.56 -9.35 -4.94
C GLY A 71 -1.59 -8.38 -5.59
N THR A 72 -1.58 -7.13 -5.11
CA THR A 72 -0.73 -6.04 -5.58
C THR A 72 -0.04 -5.31 -4.43
N VAL A 73 1.12 -4.72 -4.73
CA VAL A 73 1.78 -3.72 -3.91
C VAL A 73 1.82 -2.41 -4.70
N THR A 74 1.16 -1.38 -4.18
CA THR A 74 1.09 -0.06 -4.80
C THR A 74 1.88 0.95 -3.98
N VAL A 75 2.75 1.70 -4.65
CA VAL A 75 3.55 2.78 -4.05
C VAL A 75 3.04 4.10 -4.58
N SER A 76 2.60 4.97 -3.67
CA SER A 76 2.18 6.33 -4.00
C SER A 76 3.01 7.35 -3.23
N ILE A 77 3.20 8.52 -3.83
CA ILE A 77 3.91 9.64 -3.23
C ILE A 77 3.08 10.91 -3.35
N ASP A 78 3.03 11.68 -2.26
CA ASP A 78 2.53 13.04 -2.23
C ASP A 78 3.65 14.03 -1.87
N LYS A 79 3.32 15.20 -1.31
CA LYS A 79 4.33 16.21 -0.92
C LYS A 79 5.00 15.91 0.43
N ILE A 80 4.45 14.98 1.20
CA ILE A 80 4.74 14.74 2.62
C ILE A 80 5.10 13.27 2.86
N ASN A 81 4.39 12.34 2.23
CA ASN A 81 4.45 10.92 2.51
C ASN A 81 4.69 10.08 1.26
N VAL A 82 5.37 8.95 1.49
CA VAL A 82 5.30 7.76 0.65
C VAL A 82 4.32 6.80 1.30
N THR A 83 3.34 6.32 0.55
CA THR A 83 2.39 5.30 1.02
C THR A 83 2.61 4.01 0.25
N VAL A 84 2.82 2.91 0.97
CA VAL A 84 2.94 1.55 0.41
C VAL A 84 1.73 0.76 0.83
N THR A 85 0.89 0.39 -0.14
CA THR A 85 -0.37 -0.33 0.06
C THR A 85 -0.23 -1.76 -0.44
N TYR A 86 -0.60 -2.71 0.41
CA TYR A 86 -0.78 -4.11 0.06
C TYR A 86 -2.26 -4.34 -0.15
N THR A 87 -2.65 -4.88 -1.29
CA THR A 87 -4.02 -5.30 -1.58
C THR A 87 -3.98 -6.76 -2.03
N THR A 88 -4.89 -7.59 -1.55
CA THR A 88 -4.98 -9.01 -1.92
C THR A 88 -6.16 -9.23 -2.87
N ASN A 89 -6.03 -10.24 -3.73
CA ASN A 89 -7.13 -10.75 -4.55
C ASN A 89 -8.17 -11.46 -3.67
N ASP A 90 -9.42 -11.58 -4.12
CA ASP A 90 -10.57 -12.07 -3.32
C ASP A 90 -10.35 -13.40 -2.58
N ASN A 91 -9.51 -14.28 -3.13
CA ASN A 91 -9.20 -15.59 -2.56
C ASN A 91 -7.93 -15.59 -1.70
N TRP A 92 -7.42 -14.42 -1.32
CA TRP A 92 -6.25 -14.26 -0.47
C TRP A 92 -6.55 -13.27 0.65
N VAL A 93 -5.88 -13.47 1.78
CA VAL A 93 -5.91 -12.53 2.90
C VAL A 93 -4.50 -12.31 3.44
N LEU A 94 -4.23 -11.12 3.98
CA LEU A 94 -2.99 -10.78 4.68
C LEU A 94 -3.06 -11.24 6.13
N ASN A 95 -2.01 -11.94 6.60
CA ASN A 95 -1.83 -12.28 8.01
C ASN A 95 -0.69 -11.50 8.66
N GLU A 96 0.34 -11.13 7.90
CA GLU A 96 1.46 -10.34 8.40
C GLU A 96 2.05 -9.53 7.24
N THR A 97 2.50 -8.31 7.52
CA THR A 97 3.27 -7.50 6.57
C THR A 97 4.56 -7.01 7.20
N HIS A 98 5.61 -6.98 6.39
CA HIS A 98 6.93 -6.45 6.74
C HIS A 98 7.43 -5.57 5.60
N LEU A 99 7.81 -4.35 5.93
CA LEU A 99 8.28 -3.38 4.96
C LEU A 99 9.62 -2.78 5.40
N TYR A 100 10.59 -2.83 4.49
CA TYR A 100 11.72 -1.91 4.51
C TYR A 100 11.44 -0.77 3.54
N ALA A 101 11.72 0.46 3.94
CA ALA A 101 11.74 1.63 3.06
C ALA A 101 12.90 2.55 3.46
N GLY A 102 13.83 2.82 2.55
CA GLY A 102 15.01 3.62 2.85
C GLY A 102 16.17 3.38 1.88
N ASP A 103 17.39 3.57 2.37
CA ASP A 103 18.62 3.34 1.59
C ASP A 103 18.81 1.83 1.32
N LYS A 104 19.08 1.49 0.05
CA LYS A 104 19.32 0.10 -0.38
C LYS A 104 20.46 -0.54 0.41
N ASP A 105 21.52 0.20 0.70
CA ASP A 105 22.72 -0.33 1.36
C ASP A 105 22.51 -0.58 2.85
N LEU A 106 21.41 -0.04 3.41
CA LEU A 106 21.02 -0.21 4.80
C LEU A 106 19.95 -1.29 5.00
N ILE A 107 19.57 -2.02 3.95
CA ILE A 107 18.65 -3.16 4.09
C ILE A 107 19.34 -4.23 4.96
N PRO A 108 18.71 -4.69 6.06
CA PRO A 108 19.29 -5.72 6.90
C PRO A 108 19.40 -7.04 6.13
N VAL A 109 20.61 -7.43 5.73
CA VAL A 109 20.88 -8.70 5.04
C VAL A 109 21.78 -9.64 5.86
N THR A 110 21.78 -10.91 5.49
CA THR A 110 22.78 -11.89 5.93
C THR A 110 24.08 -11.70 5.15
N LYS A 111 25.18 -12.33 5.58
CA LYS A 111 26.45 -12.32 4.83
C LYS A 111 26.33 -12.92 3.42
N LYS A 112 25.26 -13.68 3.14
CA LYS A 112 24.98 -14.30 1.85
C LYS A 112 24.01 -13.48 1.00
N GLY A 113 23.65 -12.27 1.42
CA GLY A 113 22.76 -11.35 0.68
C GLY A 113 21.27 -11.49 1.00
N ASN A 114 20.82 -12.63 1.53
CA ASN A 114 19.40 -12.82 1.86
C ASN A 114 18.92 -11.79 2.91
N PRO A 115 17.74 -11.15 2.74
CA PRO A 115 17.22 -10.19 3.70
C PRO A 115 16.80 -10.83 5.03
N LYS A 116 16.94 -10.07 6.11
CA LYS A 116 16.50 -10.42 7.47
C LYS A 116 15.16 -9.75 7.76
N ILE A 117 14.09 -10.37 7.30
CA ILE A 117 12.70 -9.86 7.35
C ILE A 117 12.32 -9.38 8.76
N GLY A 118 12.60 -10.18 9.80
CA GLY A 118 12.30 -9.80 11.20
C GLY A 118 13.10 -8.60 11.75
N LYS A 119 13.96 -7.98 10.95
CA LYS A 119 14.69 -6.72 11.24
C LYS A 119 14.19 -5.54 10.41
N PHE A 120 13.17 -5.72 9.59
CA PHE A 120 12.55 -4.61 8.87
C PHE A 120 11.89 -3.64 9.86
N PRO A 121 12.02 -2.32 9.62
CA PRO A 121 11.57 -1.30 10.57
C PRO A 121 10.04 -1.20 10.67
N PHE A 122 9.32 -1.47 9.58
CA PHE A 122 7.86 -1.43 9.54
C PHE A 122 7.33 -2.85 9.47
N LYS A 123 6.40 -3.19 10.37
CA LYS A 123 5.73 -4.49 10.38
C LYS A 123 4.40 -4.42 11.11
N ALA A 124 3.48 -5.29 10.73
CA ALA A 124 2.16 -5.40 11.32
C ALA A 124 1.67 -6.85 11.22
N GLU A 125 0.96 -7.29 12.25
CA GLU A 125 0.20 -8.54 12.27
C GLU A 125 -1.24 -8.22 11.89
N HIS A 126 -1.89 -9.12 11.19
CA HIS A 126 -3.26 -8.99 10.67
C HIS A 126 -4.06 -10.26 10.96
N ASP A 127 -5.37 -10.11 11.06
CA ASP A 127 -6.31 -11.22 11.21
C ASP A 127 -7.13 -11.37 9.92
N GLY A 128 -6.45 -11.73 8.83
CA GLY A 128 -7.08 -12.00 7.54
C GLY A 128 -7.71 -10.78 6.85
N VAL A 129 -6.97 -9.67 6.71
CA VAL A 129 -7.46 -8.46 6.02
C VAL A 129 -7.12 -8.47 4.54
N ASN A 130 -7.90 -7.80 3.70
CA ASN A 130 -7.61 -7.73 2.27
C ASN A 130 -6.71 -6.56 1.86
N GLU A 131 -6.58 -5.53 2.69
CA GLU A 131 -5.81 -4.34 2.39
C GLU A 131 -5.11 -3.80 3.64
N PHE A 132 -3.87 -3.34 3.48
CA PHE A 132 -3.14 -2.64 4.53
C PHE A 132 -2.14 -1.64 3.94
N SER A 133 -1.99 -0.47 4.57
CA SER A 133 -1.09 0.58 4.10
C SER A 133 -0.11 1.05 5.17
N TYR A 134 1.16 1.20 4.79
CA TYR A 134 2.15 1.98 5.55
C TYR A 134 2.24 3.38 4.98
N VAL A 135 2.09 4.39 5.83
CA VAL A 135 2.32 5.80 5.49
C VAL A 135 3.62 6.24 6.13
N ILE A 136 4.62 6.55 5.30
CA ILE A 136 5.97 6.87 5.72
C ILE A 136 6.26 8.32 5.35
N PRO A 137 6.48 9.22 6.32
CA PRO A 137 6.91 10.58 6.03
C PRO A 137 8.21 10.58 5.23
N ILE A 138 8.28 11.38 4.15
CA ILE A 138 9.49 11.54 3.33
C ILE A 138 10.69 12.01 4.18
N ALA A 139 10.42 12.73 5.27
CA ALA A 139 11.43 13.13 6.24
C ALA A 139 12.16 11.92 6.88
N GLU A 140 11.47 10.79 7.09
CA GLU A 140 12.07 9.55 7.63
C GLU A 140 12.97 8.85 6.62
N LEU A 141 12.69 9.04 5.32
CA LEU A 141 13.55 8.63 4.22
C LEU A 141 14.77 9.55 4.06
N LYS A 142 15.00 10.49 5.00
CA LYS A 142 16.12 11.43 5.04
C LYS A 142 16.25 12.29 3.78
N GLY A 143 15.14 12.57 3.11
CA GLY A 143 15.12 13.34 1.86
C GLY A 143 15.92 12.66 0.74
N ALA A 144 16.06 11.33 0.79
CA ALA A 144 16.84 10.61 -0.20
C ALA A 144 16.20 10.75 -1.58
N LYS A 145 16.98 11.27 -2.55
CA LYS A 145 16.61 11.34 -3.97
C LYS A 145 16.31 9.98 -4.58
N CYS A 146 16.83 8.93 -3.94
CA CYS A 146 16.52 7.56 -4.22
C CYS A 146 16.11 6.85 -2.93
N PHE A 147 15.08 6.02 -2.98
CA PHE A 147 14.76 5.11 -1.89
C PHE A 147 14.42 3.74 -2.46
N THR A 148 14.58 2.71 -1.63
CA THR A 148 14.28 1.33 -1.97
C THR A 148 13.26 0.80 -0.98
N ILE A 149 12.28 0.05 -1.50
CA ILE A 149 11.36 -0.71 -0.68
C ILE A 149 11.60 -2.21 -0.83
N ALA A 150 11.39 -2.96 0.25
CA ALA A 150 11.33 -4.41 0.22
C ALA A 150 10.05 -4.81 0.95
N ALA A 151 9.04 -5.21 0.16
CA ALA A 151 7.68 -5.47 0.62
C ALA A 151 7.47 -6.98 0.76
N HIS A 152 7.35 -7.46 2.00
CA HIS A 152 7.11 -8.86 2.33
C HIS A 152 5.77 -9.00 3.02
N ALA A 153 5.04 -10.08 2.73
CA ALA A 153 3.81 -10.43 3.40
C ALA A 153 3.75 -11.93 3.71
N VAL A 154 2.96 -12.29 4.71
CA VAL A 154 2.46 -13.65 4.91
C VAL A 154 0.99 -13.61 4.53
N VAL A 155 0.60 -14.43 3.55
CA VAL A 155 -0.74 -14.46 2.98
C VAL A 155 -1.34 -15.85 3.09
N THR A 156 -2.65 -15.94 3.25
CA THR A 156 -3.38 -17.23 3.20
C THR A 156 -4.33 -17.23 2.03
N SER A 157 -4.25 -18.23 1.16
CA SER A 157 -5.31 -18.45 0.17
C SER A 157 -6.54 -19.01 0.89
N VAL A 158 -7.70 -18.42 0.71
CA VAL A 158 -8.98 -18.97 1.17
C VAL A 158 -9.66 -19.67 0.01
N CYS A 159 -10.06 -20.92 0.17
CA CYS A 159 -10.85 -21.57 -0.87
C CYS A 159 -12.26 -21.02 -0.89
N SER A 160 -12.77 -20.85 -2.10
CA SER A 160 -14.11 -20.33 -2.42
C SER A 160 -15.25 -21.18 -1.85
N ASP A 161 -14.93 -22.37 -1.32
CA ASP A 161 -15.89 -23.33 -0.78
C ASP A 161 -16.06 -23.24 0.75
N SER A 162 -15.47 -22.24 1.43
CA SER A 162 -15.86 -21.96 2.81
C SER A 162 -17.24 -21.30 2.81
N PRO A 163 -18.30 -21.94 3.37
CA PRO A 163 -19.61 -21.33 3.44
C PRO A 163 -19.57 -20.25 4.52
N THR A 164 -19.05 -19.07 4.19
CA THR A 164 -19.16 -17.86 5.04
C THR A 164 -20.43 -17.06 4.72
N GLY A 165 -21.40 -17.67 4.05
CA GLY A 165 -22.78 -17.19 4.05
C GLY A 165 -23.48 -17.60 5.35
N PRO A 166 -24.37 -16.79 5.94
CA PRO A 166 -25.25 -17.26 7.01
C PRO A 166 -25.92 -18.55 6.55
N LEU A 167 -25.83 -19.60 7.38
CA LEU A 167 -26.46 -20.90 7.12
C LEU A 167 -27.87 -20.66 6.59
N PRO A 168 -28.26 -21.22 5.43
CA PRO A 168 -29.67 -21.21 5.09
C PRO A 168 -30.39 -22.04 6.16
N ASP A 169 -31.22 -21.37 6.96
CA ASP A 169 -32.18 -21.99 7.89
C ASP A 169 -33.21 -22.79 7.06
N GLY A 170 -32.79 -23.92 6.53
CA GLY A 170 -33.57 -24.82 5.71
C GLY A 170 -33.27 -26.26 6.12
N PRO A 171 -34.27 -27.14 6.18
CA PRO A 171 -34.07 -28.51 6.63
C PRO A 171 -33.10 -29.24 5.69
N ILE A 172 -32.10 -29.88 6.29
CA ILE A 172 -31.07 -30.68 5.62
C ILE A 172 -31.76 -31.78 4.79
N GLY A 173 -31.85 -31.55 3.49
CA GLY A 173 -32.22 -32.57 2.51
C GLY A 173 -31.02 -33.48 2.27
N THR A 174 -31.14 -34.74 2.68
CA THR A 174 -30.15 -35.79 2.43
C THR A 174 -29.99 -36.00 0.92
N LEU A 175 -28.81 -35.75 0.36
CA LEU A 175 -28.45 -36.20 -0.99
C LEU A 175 -27.39 -37.30 -0.96
N PRO A 176 -27.46 -38.26 -1.92
CA PRO A 176 -26.84 -39.57 -1.78
C PRO A 176 -25.36 -39.59 -2.19
N GLY A 177 -24.65 -40.57 -1.62
CA GLY A 177 -23.20 -40.71 -1.65
C GLY A 177 -22.53 -40.67 -3.02
N GLY A 178 -21.48 -39.84 -3.09
CA GLY A 178 -20.46 -39.84 -4.13
C GLY A 178 -19.28 -40.73 -3.74
N SER A 179 -19.00 -41.71 -4.57
CA SER A 179 -17.89 -42.65 -4.55
C SER A 179 -16.52 -41.97 -4.62
N ALA A 180 -15.61 -42.29 -3.68
CA ALA A 180 -14.17 -42.14 -3.89
C ALA A 180 -13.47 -43.47 -3.55
N ARG A 181 -13.25 -44.26 -4.61
CA ARG A 181 -12.45 -45.48 -4.60
C ARG A 181 -10.96 -45.08 -4.56
N GLY A 182 -10.35 -45.12 -3.37
CA GLY A 182 -8.90 -45.02 -3.19
C GLY A 182 -8.29 -46.40 -2.96
N THR A 183 -7.41 -46.85 -3.85
CA THR A 183 -6.62 -48.09 -3.70
C THR A 183 -5.59 -47.91 -2.59
N SER A 184 -5.71 -48.70 -1.52
CA SER A 184 -4.82 -48.65 -0.35
C SER A 184 -3.52 -49.41 -0.61
N ALA A 185 -2.38 -48.71 -0.57
CA ALA A 185 -1.05 -49.32 -0.48
C ALA A 185 -0.78 -49.73 0.98
N LYS A 186 -0.52 -51.02 1.21
CA LYS A 186 -0.37 -51.64 2.53
C LYS A 186 1.06 -51.47 3.06
N GLY A 187 1.27 -50.51 3.96
CA GLY A 187 2.48 -50.39 4.79
C GLY A 187 2.42 -51.34 6.00
N LYS A 188 3.56 -51.94 6.38
CA LYS A 188 3.69 -52.95 7.45
C LYS A 188 4.23 -52.32 8.74
N ASP A 189 3.34 -51.71 9.50
CA ASP A 189 3.60 -51.29 10.88
C ASP A 189 2.26 -50.94 11.53
N GLY A 190 1.77 -51.83 12.40
CA GLY A 190 0.47 -51.76 13.07
C GLY A 190 0.35 -50.67 14.12
N LYS A 191 0.54 -49.41 13.72
CA LYS A 191 0.12 -48.21 14.46
C LYS A 191 -0.59 -47.28 13.49
N THR A 192 -1.89 -47.47 13.34
CA THR A 192 -2.75 -46.45 12.73
C THR A 192 -2.71 -45.22 13.64
N LYS A 193 -2.01 -44.16 13.21
CA LYS A 193 -2.40 -42.81 13.63
C LYS A 193 -3.91 -42.67 13.35
N PRO A 194 -4.68 -42.02 14.22
CA PRO A 194 -6.00 -41.55 13.82
C PRO A 194 -5.80 -40.81 12.50
N VAL A 195 -6.46 -41.26 11.44
CA VAL A 195 -6.56 -40.46 10.22
C VAL A 195 -7.48 -39.33 10.63
N ASP A 196 -6.88 -38.21 11.03
CA ASP A 196 -7.48 -36.90 10.98
C ASP A 196 -7.83 -36.61 9.51
N ASN A 197 -8.95 -37.18 9.08
CA ASN A 197 -9.69 -36.76 7.90
C ASN A 197 -10.32 -35.39 8.18
N ASP A 198 -9.51 -34.39 8.54
CA ASP A 198 -9.89 -33.00 8.41
C ASP A 198 -9.37 -32.46 7.07
N SER A 199 -9.71 -33.19 6.00
CA SER A 199 -9.33 -32.88 4.63
C SER A 199 -10.30 -31.86 4.04
N ASN A 200 -10.56 -30.76 4.74
CA ASN A 200 -11.27 -29.64 4.15
C ASN A 200 -10.83 -28.26 4.66
N GLU A 201 -9.66 -28.14 5.32
CA GLU A 201 -9.02 -26.83 5.42
C GLU A 201 -8.32 -26.53 4.10
N CYS A 202 -9.11 -26.02 3.16
CA CYS A 202 -8.64 -25.52 1.90
C CYS A 202 -8.12 -24.08 2.14
N SER A 203 -7.09 -23.98 2.97
CA SER A 203 -6.35 -22.75 3.15
C SER A 203 -4.86 -23.06 3.11
N ARG A 204 -4.09 -22.21 2.43
CA ARG A 204 -2.63 -22.36 2.31
C ARG A 204 -1.97 -21.04 2.64
N THR A 205 -1.13 -21.06 3.66
CA THR A 205 -0.33 -19.91 4.05
C THR A 205 1.00 -19.93 3.30
N GLU A 206 1.31 -18.83 2.63
CA GLU A 206 2.54 -18.64 1.87
C GLU A 206 3.22 -17.32 2.27
N THR A 207 4.53 -17.27 2.03
CA THR A 207 5.25 -15.99 2.04
C THR A 207 5.08 -15.34 0.68
N ALA A 208 4.99 -14.01 0.65
CA ALA A 208 4.81 -13.22 -0.54
C ALA A 208 5.77 -12.03 -0.58
N TRP A 209 6.15 -11.62 -1.79
CA TRP A 209 6.98 -10.44 -2.04
C TRP A 209 6.37 -9.56 -3.13
N GLY A 210 6.45 -8.24 -2.96
CA GLY A 210 6.20 -7.33 -4.07
C GLY A 210 7.23 -7.56 -5.16
N ALA A 211 6.77 -7.88 -6.38
CA ALA A 211 7.63 -8.25 -7.48
C ALA A 211 8.57 -7.10 -7.87
N GLY A 212 9.83 -7.41 -8.10
CA GLY A 212 10.87 -6.41 -8.34
C GLY A 212 12.20 -7.00 -8.74
N THR A 213 13.29 -6.40 -8.25
CA THR A 213 14.65 -6.94 -8.42
C THR A 213 14.97 -7.92 -7.31
N GLU A 214 15.54 -9.08 -7.65
CA GLU A 214 15.95 -10.08 -6.65
C GLU A 214 17.09 -9.58 -5.75
N PHE A 215 17.05 -9.93 -4.47
CA PHE A 215 18.20 -9.78 -3.58
C PHE A 215 19.32 -10.72 -4.01
N GLU A 216 20.57 -10.29 -3.78
CA GLU A 216 21.70 -11.19 -3.88
C GLU A 216 21.53 -12.37 -2.92
N GLY A 217 21.95 -13.57 -3.34
CA GLY A 217 21.94 -14.75 -2.49
C GLY A 217 21.20 -15.93 -3.08
N ARG A 218 20.58 -16.74 -2.21
CA ARG A 218 19.83 -17.95 -2.58
C ARG A 218 18.38 -17.89 -2.10
N SER A 219 17.83 -16.68 -2.05
CA SER A 219 16.42 -16.42 -1.72
C SER A 219 15.73 -15.77 -2.91
N TRP A 220 14.43 -15.98 -3.03
CA TRP A 220 13.58 -15.33 -4.02
C TRP A 220 13.02 -13.97 -3.54
N ALA A 221 13.60 -13.41 -2.48
CA ALA A 221 13.18 -12.12 -1.97
C ALA A 221 13.46 -11.01 -2.99
N MET A 222 12.62 -9.98 -3.02
CA MET A 222 12.67 -8.93 -4.01
C MET A 222 12.61 -7.54 -3.38
N TYR A 223 13.15 -6.53 -4.07
CA TYR A 223 13.08 -5.12 -3.71
C TYR A 223 12.83 -4.26 -4.94
N ILE A 224 12.36 -3.03 -4.73
CA ILE A 224 12.08 -2.07 -5.79
C ILE A 224 12.78 -0.76 -5.43
N SER A 225 13.54 -0.19 -6.35
CA SER A 225 14.27 1.06 -6.15
C SER A 225 13.64 2.18 -6.98
N PHE A 226 13.43 3.32 -6.34
CA PHE A 226 12.92 4.54 -6.95
C PHE A 226 14.01 5.61 -6.88
N CYS A 227 14.24 6.30 -7.98
CA CYS A 227 15.16 7.42 -8.06
C CYS A 227 14.52 8.55 -8.85
N ASP A 228 14.56 9.76 -8.31
CA ASP A 228 14.29 10.96 -9.09
C ASP A 228 15.44 11.14 -10.07
N ASN A 229 15.27 10.69 -11.31
CA ASN A 229 16.19 11.02 -12.38
C ASN A 229 15.89 12.46 -12.85
N PRO A 230 16.76 13.46 -12.62
CA PRO A 230 16.54 14.81 -13.15
C PRO A 230 16.73 14.92 -14.68
N GLY A 231 16.92 13.81 -15.41
CA GLY A 231 17.21 13.85 -16.85
C GLY A 231 17.01 12.55 -17.63
N GLY A 232 16.20 11.61 -17.16
CA GLY A 232 16.02 10.32 -17.85
C GLY A 232 14.55 9.93 -17.93
N GLY A 233 13.95 10.04 -19.12
CA GLY A 233 12.64 9.49 -19.42
C GLY A 233 12.61 8.00 -19.09
N GLY A 234 11.87 7.64 -18.04
CA GLY A 234 11.71 6.27 -17.57
C GLY A 234 10.74 5.49 -18.44
N GLY A 235 11.26 4.89 -19.50
CA GLY A 235 10.68 3.67 -20.07
C GLY A 235 10.82 2.55 -19.05
N GLY A 236 9.71 2.15 -18.45
CA GLY A 236 9.60 0.91 -17.68
C GLY A 236 9.82 -0.29 -18.60
N ALA A 237 10.67 -1.18 -18.14
CA ALA A 237 11.27 -2.29 -18.86
C ALA A 237 10.26 -3.25 -19.50
N THR A 238 10.44 -3.49 -20.80
CA THR A 238 10.04 -4.73 -21.47
C THR A 238 10.93 -5.87 -20.98
N THR A 239 10.33 -6.88 -20.35
CA THR A 239 10.96 -8.18 -20.12
C THR A 239 11.16 -8.91 -21.45
N ASN A 240 12.35 -9.51 -21.62
CA ASN A 240 12.63 -10.51 -22.67
C ASN A 240 12.12 -11.88 -22.22
#